data_AF-A0A9D6IHS1-F1
#
_entry.id   AF-A0A9D6IHS1-F1
#
_cell.length_a   1.000
_cell.length_b   1.000
_cell.length_c   1.000
_cell.angle_alpha   90.00
_cell.angle_beta   90.00
_cell.angle_gamma   90.00
#
_symmetry.space_group_name_H-M   'P 1'
#
loop_
_entity.id
_entity.type
_entity.pdbx_description
1 polymer ?
#
loop_
_entity_poly.entity_id
_entity_poly.type
_entity_poly.pdbx_seq_one_letter_code
_entity_poly.pdbx_strand_id
1 'polypeptide(L)'
;MGRLRDEVFCPLVEDPIRERKAVFTHKLRGLATACVDYLRIARQSAVRVTAERSKLRSAILDERVRGEVIDDELTLAAKRVSADFSKNLWPQFDDVIGPLQYRLAEELRVDMREWRGHLGRQTRHFEDWLRGKLTTELAKVTPSGAQLARQLLEEAEVRFRRIVDAFRDRLARNVTQALNLSLSPLAWTVHVPEVIAPDPALSKTVDTSWAMLWWAIPMPLFGWFFHWHFLGLVPWEVDKNVRRLFGGWCEAFENAVENLREQALTGVRVEIATLNEVLDRQSDEVPLIEDAIRCLEAGLAGACAP
;
A
#
# COMPACT_ATOMS: atom_id res chain seq x y z
N MET A 1 30.24 -5.55 4.41
CA MET A 1 29.82 -4.75 3.24
C MET A 1 30.53 -5.16 1.95
N GLY A 2 31.87 -5.31 1.91
CA GLY A 2 32.60 -5.72 0.68
C GLY A 2 32.19 -7.08 0.10
N ARG A 3 32.01 -8.11 0.94
CA ARG A 3 31.60 -9.45 0.48
C ARG A 3 30.25 -9.50 -0.26
N LEU A 4 29.22 -8.83 0.26
CA LEU A 4 27.92 -8.77 -0.42
C LEU A 4 28.02 -8.04 -1.76
N ARG A 5 28.86 -6.99 -1.84
CA ARG A 5 29.10 -6.25 -3.09
C ARG A 5 29.75 -7.12 -4.15
N ASP A 6 30.82 -7.82 -3.78
CA ASP A 6 31.65 -8.53 -4.74
C ASP A 6 31.09 -9.93 -5.07
N GLU A 7 30.43 -10.60 -4.12
CA GLU A 7 29.90 -11.97 -4.31
C GLU A 7 28.44 -11.99 -4.80
N VAL A 8 27.64 -10.96 -4.51
CA VAL A 8 26.20 -10.94 -4.85
C VAL A 8 25.89 -9.85 -5.88
N PHE A 9 26.36 -8.62 -5.67
CA PHE A 9 26.00 -7.50 -6.55
C PHE A 9 26.83 -7.42 -7.85
N CYS A 10 28.13 -7.73 -7.84
CA CYS A 10 28.95 -7.74 -9.06
C CYS A 10 28.44 -8.72 -10.14
N PRO A 11 28.11 -10.00 -9.81
CA PRO A 11 27.56 -10.93 -10.80
C PRO A 11 26.23 -10.46 -11.40
N LEU A 12 25.37 -9.83 -10.58
CA LEU A 12 24.08 -9.25 -11.00
C LEU A 12 24.24 -8.07 -11.98
N VAL A 13 25.34 -7.33 -11.88
CA VAL A 13 25.65 -6.19 -12.74
C VAL A 13 26.42 -6.61 -14.00
N GLU A 14 27.25 -7.66 -13.91
CA GLU A 14 28.08 -8.16 -15.00
C GLU A 14 27.31 -8.98 -16.05
N ASP A 15 26.29 -9.76 -15.65
CA ASP A 15 25.44 -10.50 -16.61
C ASP A 15 23.94 -10.49 -16.22
N PRO A 16 23.25 -9.35 -16.43
CA PRO A 16 21.83 -9.21 -16.11
C PRO A 16 20.92 -10.20 -16.85
N ILE A 17 21.35 -10.65 -18.04
CA ILE A 17 20.57 -11.57 -18.88
C ILE A 17 20.64 -12.97 -18.31
N ARG A 18 21.83 -13.44 -17.94
CA ARG A 18 22.00 -14.75 -17.30
C ARG A 18 21.31 -14.83 -15.95
N GLU A 19 21.44 -13.81 -15.11
CA GLU A 19 20.78 -13.79 -13.80
C GLU A 19 19.26 -13.72 -13.92
N ARG A 20 18.73 -12.90 -14.84
CA ARG A 20 17.28 -12.89 -15.13
C ARG A 20 16.80 -14.24 -15.63
N LYS A 21 17.57 -14.92 -16.50
CA LYS A 21 17.26 -16.27 -16.98
C LYS A 21 17.29 -17.29 -15.84
N ALA A 22 18.27 -17.20 -14.94
CA ALA A 22 18.36 -18.06 -13.75
C ALA A 22 17.17 -17.87 -12.81
N VAL A 23 16.83 -16.62 -12.47
CA VAL A 23 15.65 -16.30 -11.65
C VAL A 23 14.37 -16.79 -12.31
N PHE A 24 14.19 -16.54 -13.61
CA PHE A 24 13.02 -16.98 -14.36
C PHE A 24 12.90 -18.51 -14.37
N THR A 25 14.01 -19.22 -14.59
CA THR A 25 14.05 -20.70 -14.61
C THR A 25 13.74 -21.27 -13.24
N HIS A 26 14.28 -20.68 -12.17
CA HIS A 26 13.99 -21.06 -10.80
C HIS A 26 12.51 -20.85 -10.46
N LYS A 27 11.92 -19.70 -10.83
CA LYS A 27 10.48 -19.43 -10.64
C LYS A 27 9.59 -20.39 -11.44
N LEU A 28 9.92 -20.67 -12.70
CA LEU A 28 9.22 -21.65 -13.53
C LEU A 28 9.26 -23.04 -12.90
N ARG A 29 10.41 -23.45 -12.39
CA ARG A 29 10.57 -24.73 -11.69
C ARG A 29 9.72 -24.79 -10.43
N GLY A 30 9.71 -23.72 -9.63
CA GLY A 30 8.86 -23.62 -8.43
C GLY A 30 7.36 -23.75 -8.77
N LEU A 31 6.90 -23.04 -9.82
CA LEU A 31 5.53 -23.13 -10.31
C LEU A 31 5.17 -24.54 -10.81
N ALA A 32 6.03 -25.12 -11.65
CA ALA A 32 5.80 -26.47 -12.17
C ALA A 32 5.76 -27.52 -11.05
N THR A 33 6.61 -27.39 -10.03
CA THR A 33 6.60 -28.27 -8.86
C THR A 33 5.30 -28.11 -8.07
N ALA A 34 4.88 -26.88 -7.78
CA ALA A 34 3.61 -26.62 -7.11
C ALA A 34 2.41 -27.18 -7.90
N CYS A 35 2.40 -27.04 -9.22
CA CYS A 35 1.38 -27.64 -10.08
C CYS A 35 1.33 -29.17 -9.97
N VAL A 36 2.50 -29.83 -9.96
CA VAL A 36 2.56 -31.29 -9.76
C VAL A 36 1.98 -31.68 -8.41
N ASP A 37 2.29 -30.95 -7.34
CA ASP A 37 1.72 -31.23 -6.01
C ASP A 37 0.20 -31.09 -6.00
N TYR A 38 -0.36 -30.04 -6.61
CA TYR A 38 -1.81 -29.88 -6.77
C TYR A 38 -2.45 -31.00 -7.60
N LEU A 39 -1.81 -31.42 -8.71
CA LEU A 39 -2.32 -32.53 -9.52
C LEU A 39 -2.29 -33.86 -8.77
N ARG A 40 -1.29 -34.09 -7.91
CA ARG A 40 -1.23 -35.27 -7.04
C ARG A 40 -2.36 -35.26 -6.01
N ILE A 41 -2.68 -34.10 -5.44
CA ILE A 41 -3.85 -33.92 -4.55
C ILE A 41 -5.14 -34.23 -5.32
N ALA A 42 -5.32 -33.69 -6.53
CA ALA A 42 -6.50 -33.95 -7.36
C ALA A 42 -6.67 -35.45 -7.64
N ARG A 43 -5.59 -36.12 -8.06
CA ARG A 43 -5.58 -37.55 -8.33
C ARG A 43 -6.01 -38.36 -7.11
N GLN A 44 -5.46 -38.07 -5.94
CA GLN A 44 -5.77 -38.81 -4.72
C GLN A 44 -7.16 -38.51 -4.19
N SER A 45 -7.71 -37.33 -4.45
CA SER A 45 -9.12 -36.99 -4.20
C SER A 45 -10.05 -37.78 -5.12
N ALA A 46 -9.79 -37.75 -6.43
CA ALA A 46 -10.64 -38.32 -7.47
C ALA A 46 -10.84 -39.84 -7.36
N VAL A 47 -9.89 -40.56 -6.75
CA VAL A 47 -10.00 -42.01 -6.50
C VAL A 47 -10.88 -42.35 -5.28
N ARG A 48 -11.23 -41.37 -4.43
CA ARG A 48 -12.04 -41.59 -3.21
C ARG A 48 -13.55 -41.45 -3.45
N VAL A 49 -14.34 -42.17 -2.66
CA VAL A 49 -15.80 -42.11 -2.68
C VAL A 49 -16.28 -40.71 -2.24
N THR A 50 -17.38 -40.21 -2.79
CA THR A 50 -17.92 -38.84 -2.53
C THR A 50 -18.05 -38.49 -1.05
N ALA A 51 -18.49 -39.43 -0.21
CA ALA A 51 -18.60 -39.21 1.23
C ALA A 51 -17.22 -39.00 1.90
N GLU A 52 -16.19 -39.71 1.45
CA GLU A 52 -14.81 -39.54 1.94
C GLU A 52 -14.18 -38.25 1.43
N ARG A 53 -14.54 -37.80 0.22
CA ARG A 53 -14.11 -36.50 -0.32
C ARG A 53 -14.63 -35.33 0.50
N SER A 54 -15.90 -35.37 0.93
CA SER A 54 -16.46 -34.32 1.79
C SER A 54 -15.74 -34.21 3.15
N LYS A 55 -15.42 -35.36 3.77
CA LYS A 55 -14.63 -35.42 5.01
C LYS A 55 -13.22 -34.92 4.80
N LEU A 56 -12.58 -35.34 3.71
CA LEU A 56 -11.24 -34.90 3.31
C LEU A 56 -11.18 -33.38 3.16
N ARG A 57 -12.17 -32.79 2.47
CA ARG A 57 -12.30 -31.35 2.30
C ARG A 57 -12.43 -30.62 3.64
N SER A 58 -13.27 -31.11 4.54
CA SER A 58 -13.43 -30.51 5.87
C SER A 58 -12.18 -30.60 6.74
N ALA A 59 -11.34 -31.63 6.54
CA ALA A 59 -10.07 -31.78 7.25
C ALA A 59 -8.97 -30.87 6.69
N ILE A 60 -8.97 -30.64 5.37
CA ILE A 60 -8.00 -29.76 4.71
C ILE A 60 -8.34 -28.29 4.96
N LEU A 61 -9.61 -27.91 4.77
CA LEU A 61 -10.13 -26.55 4.86
C LEU A 61 -10.87 -26.33 6.19
N ASP A 62 -10.13 -26.47 7.28
CA ASP A 62 -10.65 -26.23 8.62
C ASP A 62 -10.89 -24.72 8.88
N GLU A 63 -11.43 -24.41 10.06
CA GLU A 63 -11.71 -23.03 10.51
C GLU A 63 -10.48 -22.10 10.39
N ARG A 64 -9.27 -22.61 10.65
CA ARG A 64 -8.04 -21.81 10.74
C ARG A 64 -7.45 -21.48 9.37
N VAL A 65 -7.97 -22.12 8.33
CA VAL A 65 -7.64 -21.92 6.92
C VAL A 65 -8.80 -21.21 6.20
N ARG A 66 -9.89 -20.85 6.91
CA ARG A 66 -10.96 -20.06 6.31
C ARG A 66 -10.48 -18.67 5.94
N GLY A 67 -10.87 -18.24 4.73
CA GLY A 67 -10.55 -16.92 4.22
C GLY A 67 -11.01 -15.79 5.14
N GLU A 68 -12.13 -15.97 5.86
CA GLU A 68 -12.67 -15.00 6.82
C GLU A 68 -11.72 -14.73 7.99
N VAL A 69 -11.15 -15.79 8.59
CA VAL A 69 -10.20 -15.65 9.70
C VAL A 69 -8.94 -14.91 9.25
N ILE A 70 -8.45 -15.21 8.04
CA ILE A 70 -7.28 -14.55 7.49
C ILE A 70 -7.59 -13.09 7.10
N ASP A 71 -8.78 -12.81 6.57
CA ASP A 71 -9.26 -11.45 6.30
C ASP A 71 -9.31 -10.61 7.59
N ASP A 72 -9.82 -11.18 8.69
CA ASP A 72 -9.84 -10.53 10.00
C ASP A 72 -8.41 -10.23 10.50
N GLU A 73 -7.50 -11.20 10.44
CA GLU A 73 -6.09 -11.02 10.84
C GLU A 73 -5.42 -9.91 10.01
N LEU A 74 -5.60 -9.91 8.69
CA LEU A 74 -5.07 -8.91 7.77
C LEU A 74 -5.68 -7.52 8.02
N THR A 75 -6.99 -7.45 8.28
CA THR A 75 -7.72 -6.21 8.59
C THR A 75 -7.24 -5.58 9.89
N LEU A 76 -7.04 -6.38 10.93
CA LEU A 76 -6.51 -5.89 12.21
C LEU A 76 -5.08 -5.38 12.05
N ALA A 77 -4.26 -6.08 11.26
CA ALA A 77 -2.90 -5.65 10.97
C ALA A 77 -2.88 -4.33 10.16
N ALA A 78 -3.73 -4.20 9.13
CA ALA A 78 -3.87 -2.98 8.34
C ALA A 78 -4.26 -1.77 9.20
N LYS A 79 -5.34 -1.90 9.99
CA LYS A 79 -5.81 -0.84 10.89
C LYS A 79 -4.74 -0.38 11.88
N ARG A 80 -3.94 -1.33 12.39
CA ARG A 80 -2.86 -1.00 13.32
C ARG A 80 -1.77 -0.17 12.67
N VAL A 81 -1.31 -0.56 11.48
CA VAL A 81 -0.26 0.18 10.78
C VAL A 81 -0.75 1.59 10.40
N SER A 82 -2.00 1.73 9.93
CA SER A 82 -2.57 3.06 9.65
C SER A 82 -2.65 3.94 10.89
N ALA A 83 -3.07 3.38 12.03
CA ALA A 83 -3.08 4.10 13.30
C ALA A 83 -1.67 4.52 13.76
N ASP A 84 -0.67 3.64 13.59
CA ASP A 84 0.72 3.94 13.90
C ASP A 84 1.27 5.05 12.98
N PHE A 85 0.90 5.06 11.70
CA PHE A 85 1.26 6.14 10.76
C PHE A 85 0.70 7.49 11.21
N SER A 86 -0.62 7.59 11.43
CA SER A 86 -1.25 8.84 11.88
C SER A 86 -0.65 9.34 13.19
N LYS A 87 -0.42 8.43 14.15
CA LYS A 87 0.16 8.74 15.46
C LYS A 87 1.59 9.28 15.36
N ASN A 88 2.41 8.73 14.46
CA ASN A 88 3.81 9.12 14.30
C ASN A 88 4.00 10.32 13.35
N LEU A 89 3.04 10.55 12.45
CA LEU A 89 3.06 11.68 11.52
C LEU A 89 2.54 12.96 12.18
N TRP A 90 1.46 12.89 12.96
CA TRP A 90 0.80 14.08 13.53
C TRP A 90 1.75 15.02 14.29
N PRO A 91 2.64 14.54 15.18
CA PRO A 91 3.56 15.43 15.91
C PRO A 91 4.43 16.29 14.99
N GLN A 92 4.86 15.73 13.85
CA GLN A 92 5.70 16.46 12.87
C GLN A 92 4.93 17.60 12.18
N PHE A 93 3.60 17.48 12.09
CA PHE A 93 2.73 18.50 11.52
C PHE A 93 2.34 19.53 12.58
N ASP A 94 2.00 19.07 13.78
CA ASP A 94 1.58 19.90 14.92
C ASP A 94 2.69 20.86 15.37
N ASP A 95 3.93 20.38 15.44
CA ASP A 95 5.11 21.17 15.81
C ASP A 95 5.37 22.35 14.85
N VAL A 96 4.86 22.27 13.60
CA VAL A 96 5.05 23.31 12.59
C VAL A 96 3.97 24.38 12.67
N ILE A 97 2.77 24.09 13.20
CA ILE A 97 1.61 25.00 13.16
C ILE A 97 1.95 26.33 13.85
N GLY A 98 2.28 26.32 15.14
CA GLY A 98 2.52 27.54 15.92
C GLY A 98 3.63 28.43 15.33
N PRO A 99 4.85 27.90 15.07
CA PRO A 99 5.92 28.66 14.45
C PRO A 99 5.57 29.23 13.07
N LEU A 100 4.85 28.45 12.25
CA LEU A 100 4.43 28.88 10.92
C LEU A 100 3.38 30.00 10.98
N GLN A 101 2.40 29.90 11.88
CA GLN A 101 1.40 30.94 12.11
C GLN A 101 2.04 32.28 12.48
N TYR A 102 2.95 32.26 13.46
CA TYR A 102 3.65 33.47 13.91
C TYR A 102 4.47 34.10 12.79
N ARG A 103 5.31 33.30 12.11
CA ARG A 103 6.19 33.78 11.05
C ARG A 103 5.41 34.35 9.87
N LEU A 104 4.36 33.66 9.41
CA LEU A 104 3.55 34.15 8.29
C LEU A 104 2.76 35.41 8.67
N ALA A 105 2.29 35.54 9.91
CA ALA A 105 1.63 36.77 10.35
C ALA A 105 2.59 37.98 10.33
N GLU A 106 3.84 37.80 10.79
CA GLU A 106 4.87 38.84 10.75
C GLU A 106 5.30 39.20 9.32
N GLU A 107 5.53 38.20 8.47
CA GLU A 107 5.86 38.44 7.04
C GLU A 107 4.72 39.17 6.33
N LEU A 108 3.46 38.77 6.56
CA LEU A 108 2.30 39.43 6.00
C LEU A 108 2.22 40.89 6.47
N ARG A 109 2.45 41.15 7.76
CA ARG A 109 2.42 42.51 8.34
C ARG A 109 3.42 43.44 7.67
N VAL A 110 4.58 42.93 7.25
CA VAL A 110 5.60 43.70 6.51
C VAL A 110 5.16 43.91 5.06
N ASP A 111 4.81 42.84 4.35
CA ASP A 111 4.50 42.87 2.93
C ASP A 111 3.26 43.73 2.63
N MET A 112 2.24 43.67 3.49
CA MET A 112 0.99 44.44 3.33
C MET A 112 1.21 45.97 3.33
N ARG A 113 2.31 46.48 3.90
CA ARG A 113 2.60 47.93 3.92
C ARG A 113 2.81 48.49 2.52
N GLU A 114 3.26 47.65 1.59
CA GLU A 114 3.54 48.05 0.21
C GLU A 114 2.35 47.83 -0.73
N TRP A 115 1.31 47.14 -0.27
CA TRP A 115 0.17 46.75 -1.10
C TRP A 115 -0.76 47.93 -1.38
N ARG A 116 -0.92 48.26 -2.67
CA ARG A 116 -1.79 49.36 -3.12
C ARG A 116 -2.87 48.85 -4.08
N GLY A 117 -4.06 49.44 -4.00
CA GLY A 117 -5.16 49.17 -4.93
C GLY A 117 -6.51 49.12 -4.22
N HIS A 118 -7.53 48.70 -4.96
CA HIS A 118 -8.87 48.43 -4.41
C HIS A 118 -8.91 47.06 -3.72
N LEU A 119 -9.96 46.84 -2.92
CA LEU A 119 -10.17 45.63 -2.10
C LEU A 119 -9.96 44.32 -2.86
N GLY A 120 -10.56 44.19 -4.06
CA GLY A 120 -10.40 43.00 -4.89
C GLY A 120 -8.95 42.71 -5.31
N ARG A 121 -8.13 43.76 -5.53
CA ARG A 121 -6.72 43.59 -5.86
C ARG A 121 -5.91 43.13 -4.65
N GLN A 122 -6.16 43.74 -3.49
CA GLN A 122 -5.47 43.35 -2.26
C GLN A 122 -5.86 41.95 -1.80
N THR A 123 -7.10 41.53 -2.02
CA THR A 123 -7.58 40.16 -1.72
C THR A 123 -6.84 39.13 -2.58
N ARG A 124 -6.71 39.36 -3.90
CA ARG A 124 -5.92 38.48 -4.77
C ARG A 124 -4.44 38.44 -4.39
N HIS A 125 -3.86 39.59 -4.05
CA HIS A 125 -2.48 39.62 -3.55
C HIS A 125 -2.31 38.78 -2.28
N PHE A 126 -3.24 38.86 -1.33
CA PHE A 126 -3.23 38.02 -0.14
C PHE A 126 -3.33 36.53 -0.49
N GLU A 127 -4.26 36.16 -1.37
CA GLU A 127 -4.44 34.77 -1.80
C GLU A 127 -3.19 34.20 -2.48
N ASP A 128 -2.62 34.94 -3.42
CA ASP A 128 -1.41 34.52 -4.16
C ASP A 128 -0.21 34.43 -3.21
N TRP A 129 -0.06 35.41 -2.32
CA TRP A 129 0.97 35.45 -1.30
C TRP A 129 0.87 34.25 -0.36
N LEU A 130 -0.32 34.01 0.20
CA LEU A 130 -0.57 32.91 1.13
C LEU A 130 -0.40 31.57 0.43
N ARG A 131 -0.85 31.47 -0.84
CA ARG A 131 -0.62 30.32 -1.72
C ARG A 131 0.84 29.99 -1.88
N GLY A 132 1.64 30.97 -2.29
CA GLY A 132 3.09 30.78 -2.46
C GLY A 132 3.74 30.32 -1.16
N LYS A 133 3.49 31.06 -0.07
CA LYS A 133 4.13 30.82 1.23
C LYS A 133 3.76 29.46 1.81
N LEU A 134 2.46 29.14 1.92
CA LEU A 134 2.04 27.85 2.46
C LEU A 134 2.49 26.68 1.60
N THR A 135 2.42 26.79 0.27
CA THR A 135 2.90 25.71 -0.61
C THR A 135 4.39 25.44 -0.37
N THR A 136 5.21 26.49 -0.29
CA THR A 136 6.65 26.35 -0.03
C THR A 136 6.94 25.78 1.36
N GLU A 137 6.23 26.22 2.40
CA GLU A 137 6.46 25.75 3.76
C GLU A 137 5.98 24.32 3.98
N LEU A 138 4.80 23.98 3.46
CA LEU A 138 4.25 22.63 3.55
C LEU A 138 5.07 21.61 2.75
N ALA A 139 5.64 22.02 1.61
CA ALA A 139 6.55 21.18 0.83
C ALA A 139 7.80 20.73 1.61
N LYS A 140 8.19 21.45 2.68
CA LYS A 140 9.33 21.06 3.52
C LYS A 140 9.02 19.89 4.45
N VAL A 141 7.74 19.66 4.77
CA VAL A 141 7.29 18.58 5.67
C VAL A 141 6.97 17.30 4.88
N THR A 142 6.67 17.43 3.58
CA THR A 142 6.38 16.33 2.66
C THR A 142 7.42 15.20 2.66
N PRO A 143 8.75 15.45 2.67
CA PRO A 143 9.75 14.38 2.64
C PRO A 143 9.68 13.47 3.88
N SER A 144 9.43 14.03 5.06
CA SER A 144 9.33 13.26 6.30
C SER A 144 8.10 12.34 6.29
N GLY A 145 6.98 12.83 5.76
CA GLY A 145 5.77 12.03 5.54
C GLY A 145 6.03 10.87 4.56
N ALA A 146 6.67 11.16 3.42
CA ALA A 146 7.03 10.14 2.43
C ALA A 146 7.99 9.08 3.00
N GLN A 147 8.95 9.49 3.83
CA GLN A 147 9.89 8.59 4.47
C GLN A 147 9.20 7.66 5.47
N LEU A 148 8.37 8.21 6.35
CA LEU A 148 7.61 7.43 7.33
C LEU A 148 6.65 6.45 6.64
N ALA A 149 5.95 6.92 5.60
CA ALA A 149 5.04 6.09 4.80
C ALA A 149 5.76 4.88 4.20
N ARG A 150 6.94 5.08 3.60
CA ARG A 150 7.73 3.99 3.03
C ARG A 150 8.14 2.96 4.08
N GLN A 151 8.67 3.43 5.22
CA GLN A 151 9.13 2.55 6.29
C GLN A 151 7.98 1.68 6.84
N LEU A 152 6.83 2.30 7.13
CA LEU A 152 5.69 1.57 7.67
C LEU A 152 5.01 0.65 6.64
N LEU A 153 5.07 0.97 5.33
CA LEU A 153 4.61 0.06 4.28
C LEU A 153 5.50 -1.17 4.15
N GLU A 154 6.83 -1.01 4.22
CA GLU A 154 7.76 -2.14 4.23
C GLU A 154 7.50 -3.05 5.45
N GLU A 155 7.24 -2.48 6.63
CA GLU A 155 6.85 -3.23 7.82
C GLU A 155 5.49 -3.94 7.66
N ALA A 156 4.52 -3.28 7.03
CA ALA A 156 3.20 -3.85 6.74
C ALA A 156 3.32 -5.04 5.78
N GLU A 157 4.10 -4.92 4.72
CA GLU A 157 4.39 -5.98 3.76
C GLU A 157 4.98 -7.20 4.45
N VAL A 158 6.01 -7.00 5.30
CA VAL A 158 6.62 -8.09 6.07
C VAL A 158 5.61 -8.76 7.01
N ARG A 159 4.75 -7.97 7.65
CA ARG A 159 3.71 -8.49 8.54
C ARG A 159 2.65 -9.29 7.78
N PHE A 160 2.15 -8.78 6.66
CA PHE A 160 1.17 -9.48 5.83
C PHE A 160 1.76 -10.77 5.24
N ARG A 161 3.02 -10.74 4.81
CA ARG A 161 3.72 -11.94 4.34
C ARG A 161 3.74 -13.03 5.41
N ARG A 162 4.06 -12.68 6.66
CA ARG A 162 4.05 -13.64 7.77
C ARG A 162 2.67 -14.24 8.02
N ILE A 163 1.59 -13.45 7.88
CA ILE A 163 0.22 -13.94 8.02
C ILE A 163 -0.10 -14.95 6.91
N VAL A 164 0.23 -14.60 5.65
CA VAL A 164 0.04 -15.48 4.50
C VAL A 164 0.87 -16.76 4.63
N ASP A 165 2.15 -16.66 5.01
CA ASP A 165 3.03 -17.82 5.20
C ASP A 165 2.49 -18.73 6.31
N ALA A 166 2.01 -18.17 7.43
CA ALA A 166 1.40 -18.94 8.51
C ALA A 166 0.12 -19.66 8.06
N PHE A 167 -0.69 -19.03 7.21
CA PHE A 167 -1.83 -19.67 6.55
C PHE A 167 -1.38 -20.86 5.69
N ARG A 168 -0.37 -20.68 4.83
CA ARG A 168 0.14 -21.75 3.96
C ARG A 168 0.72 -22.90 4.74
N ASP A 169 1.44 -22.61 5.82
CA ASP A 169 1.98 -23.62 6.72
C ASP A 169 0.87 -24.46 7.38
N ARG A 170 -0.23 -23.82 7.79
CA ARG A 170 -1.41 -24.52 8.33
C ARG A 170 -2.03 -25.41 7.25
N LEU A 171 -2.22 -24.87 6.05
CA LEU A 171 -2.79 -25.59 4.92
C LEU A 171 -1.93 -26.80 4.49
N ALA A 172 -0.61 -26.61 4.38
CA ALA A 172 0.33 -27.67 4.05
C ALA A 172 0.29 -28.81 5.09
N ARG A 173 0.27 -28.47 6.38
CA ARG A 173 0.10 -29.47 7.45
C ARG A 173 -1.21 -30.24 7.31
N ASN A 174 -2.31 -29.55 7.05
CA ASN A 174 -3.62 -30.19 6.90
C ASN A 174 -3.63 -31.15 5.70
N VAL A 175 -3.03 -30.76 4.56
CA VAL A 175 -2.87 -31.64 3.38
C VAL A 175 -1.98 -32.83 3.69
N THR A 176 -0.84 -32.64 4.36
CA THR A 176 0.04 -33.75 4.73
C THR A 176 -0.66 -34.73 5.68
N GLN A 177 -1.40 -34.25 6.68
CA GLN A 177 -2.14 -35.13 7.59
C GLN A 177 -3.27 -35.89 6.89
N ALA A 178 -3.95 -35.26 5.92
CA ALA A 178 -5.12 -35.82 5.27
C ALA A 178 -4.77 -36.77 4.09
N LEU A 179 -3.67 -36.49 3.39
CA LEU A 179 -3.30 -37.16 2.14
C LEU A 179 -1.89 -37.78 2.14
N ASN A 180 -1.04 -37.49 3.14
CA ASN A 180 0.40 -37.80 3.14
C ASN A 180 1.15 -37.22 1.94
N LEU A 181 0.70 -36.06 1.45
CA LEU A 181 1.36 -35.29 0.38
C LEU A 181 2.01 -34.02 0.94
N SER A 182 3.11 -33.58 0.33
CA SER A 182 3.73 -32.28 0.58
C SER A 182 3.19 -31.24 -0.38
N LEU A 183 2.94 -30.03 0.12
CA LEU A 183 2.68 -28.85 -0.70
C LEU A 183 3.94 -27.99 -0.77
N SER A 184 4.43 -27.75 -1.98
CA SER A 184 5.57 -26.84 -2.19
C SER A 184 5.22 -25.40 -1.80
N PRO A 185 6.14 -24.68 -1.12
CA PRO A 185 5.93 -23.27 -0.81
C PRO A 185 5.99 -22.44 -2.09
N LEU A 186 4.95 -21.64 -2.36
CA LEU A 186 5.00 -20.61 -3.40
C LEU A 186 5.26 -19.26 -2.73
N ALA A 187 6.24 -18.49 -3.21
CA ALA A 187 6.52 -17.18 -2.64
C ALA A 187 5.39 -16.20 -3.01
N TRP A 188 4.73 -15.62 -2.00
CA TRP A 188 3.83 -14.49 -2.22
C TRP A 188 4.64 -13.30 -2.72
N THR A 189 4.42 -12.92 -3.99
CA THR A 189 5.10 -11.81 -4.63
C THR A 189 4.14 -10.63 -4.67
N VAL A 190 4.56 -9.50 -4.10
CA VAL A 190 3.71 -8.33 -3.88
C VAL A 190 4.32 -7.16 -4.57
N HIS A 191 3.47 -6.30 -5.11
CA HIS A 191 3.89 -4.98 -5.51
C HIS A 191 3.60 -4.01 -4.38
N VAL A 192 4.64 -3.49 -3.74
CA VAL A 192 4.50 -2.43 -2.74
C VAL A 192 4.10 -1.15 -3.48
N PRO A 193 2.88 -0.63 -3.27
CA PRO A 193 2.44 0.58 -3.94
C PRO A 193 3.25 1.78 -3.42
N GLU A 194 3.60 2.69 -4.32
CA GLU A 194 4.20 3.96 -3.94
C GLU A 194 3.11 4.89 -3.36
N VAL A 195 3.40 5.52 -2.22
CA VAL A 195 2.51 6.54 -1.65
C VAL A 195 2.76 7.85 -2.36
N ILE A 196 1.80 8.25 -3.19
CA ILE A 196 1.85 9.53 -3.89
C ILE A 196 1.67 10.64 -2.87
N ALA A 197 2.63 11.55 -2.80
CA ALA A 197 2.56 12.69 -1.90
C ALA A 197 1.34 13.57 -2.26
N PRO A 198 0.47 13.89 -1.28
CA PRO A 198 -0.65 14.79 -1.50
C PRO A 198 -0.15 16.20 -1.88
N ASP A 199 -0.91 16.88 -2.73
CA ASP A 199 -0.57 18.23 -3.18
C ASP A 199 -0.55 19.23 -2.00
N PRO A 200 0.60 19.85 -1.70
CA PRO A 200 0.68 20.89 -0.67
C PRO A 200 -0.07 22.17 -1.07
N ALA A 201 -0.47 22.33 -2.34
CA ALA A 201 -1.16 23.52 -2.81
C ALA A 201 -2.48 23.77 -2.08
N LEU A 202 -2.72 25.03 -1.74
CA LEU A 202 -3.99 25.48 -1.15
C LEU A 202 -5.18 25.21 -2.07
N SER A 203 -6.25 24.68 -1.46
CA SER A 203 -7.58 24.73 -2.05
C SER A 203 -7.96 26.20 -2.39
N LYS A 204 -8.71 26.42 -3.47
CA LYS A 204 -9.25 27.74 -3.85
C LYS A 204 -10.35 28.19 -2.85
N THR A 205 -10.04 28.30 -1.56
CA THR A 205 -11.08 28.55 -0.53
C THR A 205 -11.21 29.99 -0.09
N VAL A 206 -10.42 30.92 -0.63
CA VAL A 206 -10.80 32.33 -0.58
C VAL A 206 -11.67 32.65 -1.80
N ASP A 207 -12.81 31.96 -1.91
CA ASP A 207 -13.85 32.30 -2.89
C ASP A 207 -14.66 33.52 -2.41
N THR A 208 -14.03 34.43 -1.66
CA THR A 208 -14.70 35.64 -1.24
C THR A 208 -14.63 36.62 -2.39
N SER A 209 -15.68 36.62 -3.20
CA SER A 209 -15.90 37.52 -4.33
C SER A 209 -16.13 38.97 -3.86
N TRP A 210 -15.24 39.50 -3.00
CA TRP A 210 -15.06 40.93 -2.72
C TRP A 210 -14.86 41.75 -4.01
N ALA A 211 -14.50 41.08 -5.11
CA ALA A 211 -14.51 41.60 -6.47
C ALA A 211 -15.89 42.10 -6.96
N MET A 212 -17.00 41.79 -6.28
CA MET A 212 -18.33 42.33 -6.60
C MET A 212 -18.71 43.55 -5.74
N LEU A 213 -18.10 43.71 -4.56
CA LEU A 213 -18.44 44.74 -3.57
C LEU A 213 -17.41 45.86 -3.45
N TRP A 214 -16.27 45.78 -4.14
CA TRP A 214 -15.16 46.75 -4.01
C TRP A 214 -15.52 48.18 -4.42
N TRP A 215 -16.58 48.40 -5.21
CA TRP A 215 -17.04 49.73 -5.63
C TRP A 215 -17.77 50.50 -4.52
N ALA A 216 -18.26 49.81 -3.48
CA ALA A 216 -19.03 50.41 -2.39
C ALA A 216 -18.20 50.70 -1.13
N ILE A 217 -16.92 50.29 -1.09
CA ILE A 217 -16.09 50.31 0.12
C ILE A 217 -14.94 51.31 -0.04
N PRO A 218 -14.97 52.48 0.65
CA PRO A 218 -13.89 53.45 0.59
C PRO A 218 -12.65 52.96 1.35
N MET A 219 -11.58 52.66 0.61
CA MET A 219 -10.28 52.19 1.12
C MET A 219 -9.66 52.97 2.30
N PRO A 220 -9.70 54.32 2.39
CA PRO A 220 -9.07 55.04 3.50
C PRO A 220 -9.74 54.78 4.86
N LEU A 221 -11.01 54.36 4.90
CA LEU A 221 -11.72 54.03 6.13
C LEU A 221 -11.59 52.55 6.53
N PHE A 222 -11.49 51.66 5.53
CA PHE A 222 -11.50 50.20 5.74
C PHE A 222 -10.13 49.53 5.69
N GLY A 223 -9.07 50.23 5.29
CA GLY A 223 -7.72 49.65 5.17
C GLY A 223 -7.20 49.05 6.48
N TRP A 224 -7.42 49.72 7.61
CA TRP A 224 -7.04 49.20 8.93
C TRP A 224 -7.78 47.90 9.29
N PHE A 225 -9.10 47.88 9.09
CA PHE A 225 -9.92 46.71 9.36
C PHE A 225 -9.50 45.51 8.50
N PHE A 226 -9.18 45.78 7.23
CA PHE A 226 -8.73 44.76 6.29
C PHE A 226 -7.38 44.15 6.66
N HIS A 227 -6.42 44.98 7.09
CA HIS A 227 -5.14 44.49 7.62
C HIS A 227 -5.34 43.60 8.84
N TRP A 228 -6.21 44.02 9.76
CA TRP A 228 -6.51 43.23 10.96
C TRP A 228 -7.21 41.91 10.60
N HIS A 229 -8.15 41.95 9.65
CA HIS A 229 -8.88 40.77 9.18
C HIS A 229 -7.94 39.72 8.56
N PHE A 230 -7.04 40.13 7.66
CA PHE A 230 -6.11 39.19 7.03
C PHE A 230 -5.06 38.64 7.99
N LEU A 231 -4.55 39.46 8.90
CA LEU A 231 -3.68 38.97 9.97
C LEU A 231 -4.40 37.95 10.87
N GLY A 232 -5.69 38.16 11.14
CA GLY A 232 -6.52 37.20 11.88
C GLY A 232 -6.85 35.92 11.10
N LEU A 233 -6.80 35.96 9.77
CA LEU A 233 -7.10 34.82 8.90
C LEU A 233 -5.91 33.86 8.76
N VAL A 234 -4.67 34.36 8.83
CA VAL A 234 -3.44 33.55 8.68
C VAL A 234 -3.42 32.35 9.63
N PRO A 235 -3.66 32.48 10.95
CA PRO A 235 -3.62 31.33 11.85
C PRO A 235 -4.58 30.22 11.47
N TRP A 236 -5.80 30.59 11.08
CA TRP A 236 -6.83 29.64 10.69
C TRP A 236 -6.48 28.93 9.37
N GLU A 237 -6.01 29.68 8.36
CA GLU A 237 -5.59 29.07 7.09
C GLU A 237 -4.38 28.15 7.25
N VAL A 238 -3.42 28.50 8.11
CA VAL A 238 -2.28 27.62 8.42
C VAL A 238 -2.77 26.31 9.03
N ASP A 239 -3.56 26.37 10.11
CA ASP A 239 -4.06 25.18 10.81
C ASP A 239 -4.88 24.28 9.88
N LYS A 240 -5.82 24.88 9.12
CA LYS A 240 -6.65 24.17 8.15
C LYS A 240 -5.82 23.45 7.08
N ASN A 241 -4.83 24.12 6.48
CA ASN A 241 -4.06 23.52 5.40
C ASN A 241 -3.06 22.47 5.90
N VAL A 242 -2.48 22.64 7.09
CA VAL A 242 -1.65 21.62 7.74
C VAL A 242 -2.48 20.38 8.04
N ARG A 243 -3.66 20.52 8.65
CA ARG A 243 -4.59 19.40 8.93
C ARG A 243 -5.08 18.72 7.66
N ARG A 244 -5.38 19.48 6.61
CA ARG A 244 -5.75 18.94 5.30
C ARG A 244 -4.62 18.10 4.71
N LEU A 245 -3.39 18.61 4.75
CA LEU A 245 -2.24 17.89 4.22
C LEU A 245 -1.99 16.60 5.01
N PHE A 246 -2.08 16.65 6.33
CA PHE A 246 -2.04 15.46 7.19
C PHE A 246 -3.13 14.45 6.84
N GLY A 247 -4.38 14.91 6.65
CA GLY A 247 -5.48 14.05 6.22
C GLY A 247 -5.22 13.39 4.87
N GLY A 248 -4.72 14.14 3.89
CA GLY A 248 -4.34 13.60 2.58
C GLY A 248 -3.22 12.56 2.68
N TRP A 249 -2.28 12.72 3.61
CA TRP A 249 -1.27 11.70 3.88
C TRP A 249 -1.87 10.44 4.48
N CYS A 250 -2.79 10.57 5.44
CA CYS A 250 -3.45 9.43 6.06
C CYS A 250 -4.27 8.65 5.02
N GLU A 251 -5.04 9.34 4.19
CA GLU A 251 -5.83 8.72 3.12
C GLU A 251 -4.95 8.02 2.08
N ALA A 252 -3.87 8.67 1.62
CA ALA A 252 -2.93 8.06 0.67
C ALA A 252 -2.26 6.81 1.26
N PHE A 253 -1.87 6.85 2.54
CA PHE A 253 -1.27 5.72 3.23
C PHE A 253 -2.26 4.58 3.47
N GLU A 254 -3.47 4.89 3.93
CA GLU A 254 -4.54 3.90 4.13
C GLU A 254 -4.88 3.17 2.83
N ASN A 255 -4.98 3.90 1.70
CA ASN A 255 -5.19 3.29 0.39
C ASN A 255 -4.05 2.35 -0.02
N ALA A 256 -2.80 2.71 0.29
CA ALA A 256 -1.64 1.87 0.00
C ALA A 256 -1.61 0.59 0.85
N VAL A 257 -1.91 0.70 2.14
CA VAL A 257 -2.03 -0.45 3.05
C VAL A 257 -3.19 -1.35 2.65
N GLU A 258 -4.33 -0.76 2.27
CA GLU A 258 -5.51 -1.49 1.81
C GLU A 258 -5.22 -2.26 0.52
N ASN A 259 -4.48 -1.66 -0.42
CA ASN A 259 -4.04 -2.36 -1.62
C ASN A 259 -3.15 -3.57 -1.30
N LEU A 260 -2.20 -3.43 -0.36
CA LEU A 260 -1.39 -4.55 0.13
C LEU A 260 -2.24 -5.65 0.79
N ARG A 261 -3.25 -5.25 1.58
CA ARG A 261 -4.20 -6.15 2.24
C ARG A 261 -4.97 -6.96 1.21
N GLU A 262 -5.53 -6.30 0.20
CA GLU A 262 -6.29 -6.95 -0.88
C GLU A 262 -5.41 -7.87 -1.74
N GLN A 263 -4.16 -7.50 -2.01
CA GLN A 263 -3.19 -8.39 -2.68
C GLN A 263 -2.93 -9.67 -1.86
N ALA A 264 -2.81 -9.56 -0.53
CA ALA A 264 -2.59 -10.70 0.36
C ALA A 264 -3.82 -11.61 0.40
N LEU A 265 -5.00 -11.00 0.58
CA LEU A 265 -6.27 -11.70 0.68
C LEU A 265 -6.65 -12.39 -0.63
N THR A 266 -6.40 -11.74 -1.77
CA THR A 266 -6.59 -12.35 -3.09
C THR A 266 -5.73 -13.60 -3.25
N GLY A 267 -4.46 -13.56 -2.82
CA GLY A 267 -3.57 -14.73 -2.84
C GLY A 267 -4.16 -15.91 -2.05
N VAL A 268 -4.62 -15.65 -0.83
CA VAL A 268 -5.27 -16.64 0.04
C VAL A 268 -6.54 -17.21 -0.60
N ARG A 269 -7.41 -16.34 -1.12
CA ARG A 269 -8.68 -16.75 -1.77
C ARG A 269 -8.44 -17.62 -3.00
N VAL A 270 -7.47 -17.26 -3.83
CA VAL A 270 -7.08 -18.04 -5.02
C VAL A 270 -6.55 -19.41 -4.62
N GLU A 271 -5.73 -19.49 -3.57
CA GLU A 271 -5.19 -20.77 -3.09
C GLU A 271 -6.31 -21.69 -2.54
N ILE A 272 -7.23 -21.15 -1.75
CA ILE A 272 -8.41 -21.90 -1.26
C ILE A 272 -9.30 -22.34 -2.42
N ALA A 273 -9.58 -21.46 -3.39
CA ALA A 273 -10.40 -21.77 -4.55
C ALA A 273 -9.77 -22.87 -5.41
N THR A 274 -8.45 -22.80 -5.64
CA THR A 274 -7.69 -23.80 -6.40
C THR A 274 -7.77 -25.16 -5.71
N LEU A 275 -7.60 -25.22 -4.38
CA LEU A 275 -7.76 -26.46 -3.63
C LEU A 275 -9.19 -27.01 -3.70
N ASN A 276 -10.20 -26.15 -3.60
CA ASN A 276 -11.59 -26.58 -3.73
C ASN A 276 -11.84 -27.24 -5.09
N GLU A 277 -11.40 -26.61 -6.17
CA GLU A 277 -11.54 -27.14 -7.54
C GLU A 277 -10.80 -28.48 -7.70
N VAL A 278 -9.55 -28.56 -7.23
CA VAL A 278 -8.72 -29.77 -7.23
C VAL A 278 -9.38 -30.90 -6.44
N LEU A 279 -9.99 -30.60 -5.29
CA LEU A 279 -10.68 -31.59 -4.46
C LEU A 279 -12.03 -32.04 -5.06
N ASP A 280 -12.69 -31.17 -5.83
CA ASP A 280 -14.00 -31.46 -6.44
C ASP A 280 -13.91 -32.26 -7.76
N ARG A 281 -12.71 -32.48 -8.30
CA ARG A 281 -12.50 -33.28 -9.52
C ARG A 281 -13.06 -34.71 -9.41
N GLN A 282 -13.56 -35.21 -10.54
CA GLN A 282 -14.23 -36.50 -10.65
C GLN A 282 -13.27 -37.64 -11.05
N SER A 283 -13.69 -38.88 -10.78
CA SER A 283 -12.88 -40.09 -10.97
C SER A 283 -12.54 -40.39 -12.43
N ASP A 284 -13.34 -39.91 -13.37
CA ASP A 284 -13.14 -40.01 -14.82
C ASP A 284 -11.98 -39.13 -15.33
N GLU A 285 -11.57 -38.11 -14.58
CA GLU A 285 -10.46 -37.22 -14.93
C GLU A 285 -9.08 -37.76 -14.52
N VAL A 286 -9.02 -38.87 -13.77
CA VAL A 286 -7.76 -39.47 -13.26
C VAL A 286 -6.73 -39.74 -14.36
N PRO A 287 -7.08 -40.33 -15.53
CA PRO A 287 -6.11 -40.58 -16.59
C PRO A 287 -5.48 -39.30 -17.14
N LEU A 288 -6.29 -38.24 -17.30
CA LEU A 288 -5.82 -36.93 -17.78
C LEU A 288 -4.88 -36.27 -16.77
N ILE A 289 -5.16 -36.41 -15.47
CA ILE A 289 -4.32 -35.90 -14.39
C ILE A 289 -2.96 -36.64 -14.38
N GLU A 290 -2.96 -37.96 -14.56
CA GLU A 290 -1.72 -38.76 -14.63
C GLU A 290 -0.86 -38.43 -15.85
N ASP A 291 -1.47 -38.16 -17.01
CA ASP A 291 -0.78 -37.67 -18.20
C ASP A 291 -0.15 -36.30 -17.95
N ALA A 292 -0.89 -35.37 -17.34
CA ALA A 292 -0.40 -34.03 -17.03
C ALA A 292 0.78 -34.04 -16.04
N ILE A 293 0.72 -34.88 -14.99
CA ILE A 293 1.83 -35.07 -14.05
C ILE A 293 3.07 -35.57 -14.80
N ARG A 294 2.93 -36.61 -15.65
CA ARG A 294 4.05 -37.16 -16.41
C ARG A 294 4.69 -36.12 -17.34
N CYS A 295 3.88 -35.33 -18.04
CA CYS A 295 4.38 -34.26 -18.92
C CYS A 295 5.17 -33.20 -18.13
N LEU A 296 4.67 -32.75 -16.98
CA LEU A 296 5.34 -31.75 -16.16
C LEU A 296 6.63 -32.28 -15.53
N GLU A 297 6.63 -33.52 -15.03
CA GLU A 297 7.82 -34.17 -14.48
C GLU A 297 8.90 -34.40 -15.54
N ALA A 298 8.52 -34.81 -16.75
CA ALA A 298 9.44 -34.94 -17.88
C ALA A 298 10.05 -33.58 -18.28
N GLY A 299 9.25 -32.51 -18.30
CA GLY A 299 9.74 -31.15 -18.55
C GLY A 299 10.69 -30.65 -17.45
N LEU A 300 10.38 -30.94 -16.19
CA LEU A 300 11.24 -30.62 -15.04
C LEU A 300 12.58 -31.37 -15.10
N ALA A 301 12.57 -32.64 -15.51
CA ALA A 301 13.77 -33.47 -15.69
C ALA A 301 14.60 -33.05 -16.90
N GLY A 302 13.97 -32.69 -18.02
CA GLY A 302 14.64 -32.19 -19.22
C GLY A 302 15.36 -30.85 -19.01
N ALA A 303 14.85 -30.00 -18.11
CA ALA A 303 15.49 -28.75 -17.71
C ALA A 303 16.68 -28.92 -16.73
N CYS A 304 17.05 -30.17 -16.38
CA CYS A 304 18.24 -30.51 -15.59
C CYS A 304 19.41 -31.04 -16.44
N ALA A 305 19.26 -31.17 -17.77
CA ALA A 305 20.39 -31.47 -18.66
C ALA A 305 21.22 -30.19 -18.90
N PRO A 306 22.56 -30.23 -18.76
CA PRO A 306 23.44 -29.06 -18.83
C PRO A 306 23.43 -28.36 -20.20
#